data_AF-R9J0V9-F1
#
_entry.id   AF-R9J0V9-F1
#
_cell.length_a   1.000
_cell.length_b   1.000
_cell.length_c   1.000
_cell.angle_alpha   90.00
_cell.angle_beta   90.00
_cell.angle_gamma   90.00
#
_symmetry.space_group_name_H-M   'P 1'
#
loop_
_entity.id
_entity.type
_entity.pdbx_description
1 polymer ?
#
loop_
_entity_poly.entity_id
_entity_poly.type
_entity_poly.pdbx_seq_one_letter_code
_entity_poly.pdbx_strand_id
1 'polypeptide(L)'
;MAVCLNTKSAYKDFQMLVNDYYFVDKSGIIATINTRIKTKNRYICITKPRRFGKTSVLNMLGAYYCKAFDSTELFDGLEISKTQTFQMHFNQYNVINLCLNEIPLDRSRYDRYLAQFNNSIIKDIKEAYPALKDQEFEKASDALAATDDEFIFIIDEWDYIFSHELYPEHYGDFLEFLREL
;
A
#
# COMPACT_ATOMS: atom_id res chain seq x y z
N MET A 1 -5.23 -3.52 16.13
CA MET A 1 -3.93 -3.75 15.46
C MET A 1 -4.21 -3.53 14.01
N ALA A 2 -3.55 -2.53 13.42
CA ALA A 2 -3.82 -2.12 12.06
C ALA A 2 -3.58 -3.27 11.07
N VAL A 3 -4.49 -3.42 10.12
CA VAL A 3 -4.49 -4.48 9.10
C VAL A 3 -3.85 -3.99 7.81
N CYS A 4 -4.06 -2.72 7.44
CA CYS A 4 -3.62 -2.11 6.19
C CYS A 4 -2.92 -0.76 6.37
N LEU A 5 -3.30 0.06 7.36
CA LEU A 5 -2.70 1.38 7.59
C LEU A 5 -1.41 1.28 8.41
N ASN A 6 -0.32 1.86 7.89
CA ASN A 6 0.95 2.03 8.59
C ASN A 6 1.50 0.72 9.20
N THR A 7 1.25 -0.40 8.52
CA THR A 7 1.64 -1.72 9.00
C THR A 7 3.15 -1.93 8.92
N LYS A 8 3.70 -2.66 9.90
CA LYS A 8 5.14 -3.00 9.95
C LYS A 8 5.53 -4.16 9.03
N SER A 9 4.61 -4.75 8.27
CA SER A 9 4.90 -5.88 7.38
C SER A 9 5.91 -5.49 6.30
N ALA A 10 5.67 -4.38 5.60
CA ALA A 10 6.57 -3.87 4.56
C ALA A 10 8.00 -3.64 5.08
N TYR A 11 8.13 -3.04 6.28
CA TYR A 11 9.42 -2.88 6.96
C TYR A 11 10.10 -4.23 7.22
N LYS A 12 9.38 -5.18 7.84
CA LYS A 12 9.95 -6.47 8.23
C LYS A 12 10.37 -7.29 7.01
N ASP A 13 9.53 -7.32 5.99
CA ASP A 13 9.82 -8.06 4.76
C ASP A 13 10.99 -7.44 3.99
N PHE A 14 11.08 -6.11 3.95
CA PHE A 14 12.24 -5.44 3.34
C PHE A 14 13.51 -5.64 4.17
N GLN A 15 13.42 -5.61 5.50
CA GLN A 15 14.54 -5.92 6.40
C GLN A 15 15.05 -7.36 6.17
N MET A 16 14.15 -8.33 6.04
CA MET A 16 14.53 -9.70 5.70
C MET A 16 15.23 -9.77 4.33
N LEU A 17 14.75 -9.01 3.34
CA LEU A 17 15.35 -8.96 2.01
C LEU A 17 16.75 -8.32 2.02
N VAL A 18 16.96 -7.22 2.74
CA VAL A 18 18.26 -6.54 2.86
C VAL A 18 19.29 -7.44 3.54
N ASN A 19 18.86 -8.26 4.49
CA ASN A 19 19.71 -9.23 5.19
C ASN A 19 19.95 -10.54 4.39
N ASP A 20 19.34 -10.70 3.21
CA ASP A 20 19.54 -11.88 2.38
C ASP A 20 20.93 -11.87 1.72
N TYR A 21 21.57 -13.04 1.68
CA TYR A 21 22.92 -13.19 1.10
C TYR A 21 22.99 -12.76 -0.38
N TYR A 22 21.90 -12.92 -1.12
CA TYR A 22 21.80 -12.56 -2.54
C TYR A 22 21.07 -11.24 -2.77
N PHE A 23 21.00 -10.37 -1.76
CA PHE A 23 20.40 -9.05 -1.90
C PHE A 23 21.05 -8.26 -3.04
N VAL A 24 20.21 -7.75 -3.94
CA VAL A 24 20.60 -6.80 -4.98
C VAL A 24 19.87 -5.50 -4.71
N ASP A 25 20.63 -4.45 -4.45
CA ASP A 25 20.09 -3.12 -4.23
C ASP A 25 19.37 -2.61 -5.49
N LYS A 26 18.09 -2.29 -5.31
CA LYS A 26 17.21 -1.70 -6.34
C LYS A 26 16.60 -0.38 -5.87
N SER A 27 17.09 0.17 -4.77
CA SER A 27 16.53 1.36 -4.13
C SER A 27 16.61 2.61 -5.02
N GLY A 28 17.51 2.66 -6.01
CA GLY A 28 17.55 3.72 -7.01
C GLY A 28 16.22 3.98 -7.73
N ILE A 29 15.33 2.97 -7.83
CA ILE A 29 13.98 3.15 -8.40
C ILE A 29 13.14 4.17 -7.62
N ILE A 30 13.36 4.31 -6.32
CA ILE A 30 12.63 5.22 -5.44
C ILE A 30 12.82 6.66 -5.90
N ALA A 31 14.01 7.05 -6.36
CA ALA A 31 14.27 8.39 -6.87
C ALA A 31 13.37 8.72 -8.07
N THR A 32 13.12 7.72 -8.94
CA THR A 32 12.19 7.88 -10.08
C THR A 32 10.75 8.01 -9.59
N ILE A 33 10.34 7.20 -8.61
CA ILE A 33 8.98 7.23 -8.05
C ILE A 33 8.72 8.56 -7.32
N ASN A 34 9.71 9.08 -6.59
CA ASN A 34 9.64 10.36 -5.90
C ASN A 34 9.26 11.52 -6.83
N THR A 35 9.69 11.51 -8.10
CA THR A 35 9.31 12.53 -9.09
C THR A 35 7.80 12.59 -9.37
N ARG A 36 7.03 11.56 -8.98
CA ARG A 36 5.58 11.47 -9.19
C ARG A 36 4.77 11.87 -7.97
N ILE A 37 5.38 11.90 -6.78
CA ILE A 37 4.72 12.28 -5.53
C ILE A 37 4.24 13.73 -5.62
N LYS A 38 3.01 13.99 -5.18
CA LYS A 38 2.34 15.31 -5.25
C LYS A 38 2.23 15.90 -6.67
N THR A 39 2.16 15.03 -7.69
CA THR A 39 1.90 15.45 -9.08
C THR A 39 0.53 14.96 -9.56
N LYS A 40 0.02 15.53 -10.67
CA LYS A 40 -1.20 15.01 -11.31
C LYS A 40 -1.00 13.57 -11.84
N ASN A 41 0.21 13.23 -12.27
CA ASN A 41 0.56 11.90 -12.80
C ASN A 41 1.16 10.99 -11.70
N ARG A 42 0.53 10.99 -10.52
CA ARG A 42 0.96 10.25 -9.33
C ARG A 42 0.65 8.75 -9.35
N TYR A 43 -0.26 8.32 -10.24
CA TYR A 43 -0.67 6.92 -10.35
C TYR A 43 0.38 6.11 -11.12
N ILE A 44 0.85 5.03 -10.51
CA ILE A 44 1.86 4.14 -11.08
C ILE A 44 1.29 2.72 -11.07
N CYS A 45 1.16 2.13 -12.26
CA CYS A 45 0.80 0.72 -12.40
C CYS A 45 2.03 -0.06 -12.89
N ILE A 46 2.38 -1.15 -12.19
CA ILE A 46 3.51 -2.00 -12.54
C ILE A 46 2.98 -3.37 -12.97
N THR A 47 2.84 -3.55 -14.29
CA THR A 47 2.47 -4.83 -14.89
C THR A 47 3.74 -5.62 -15.22
N LYS A 48 4.16 -6.52 -14.34
CA LYS A 48 5.22 -7.50 -14.62
C LYS A 48 4.74 -8.92 -14.35
N PRO A 49 5.31 -9.95 -15.00
CA PRO A 49 4.94 -11.33 -14.72
C PRO A 49 5.17 -11.73 -13.25
N ARG A 50 4.58 -12.86 -12.85
CA ARG A 50 4.74 -13.43 -11.50
C ARG A 50 6.23 -13.72 -11.21
N ARG A 51 6.65 -13.50 -9.97
CA ARG A 51 8.03 -13.72 -9.47
C ARG A 51 9.12 -12.78 -10.02
N PHE A 52 8.75 -11.65 -10.62
CA PHE A 52 9.71 -10.61 -11.02
C PHE A 52 10.08 -9.61 -9.89
N GLY A 53 9.83 -9.97 -8.63
CA GLY A 53 10.19 -9.15 -7.46
C GLY A 53 9.34 -7.89 -7.27
N LYS A 54 8.09 -7.89 -7.73
CA LYS A 54 7.16 -6.76 -7.54
C LYS A 54 6.90 -6.49 -6.06
N THR A 55 6.46 -7.51 -5.31
CA THR A 55 6.20 -7.42 -3.87
C THR A 55 7.43 -6.93 -3.09
N SER A 56 8.63 -7.36 -3.47
CA SER A 56 9.88 -6.87 -2.87
C SER A 56 10.07 -5.36 -3.06
N VAL A 57 9.74 -4.83 -4.25
CA VAL A 57 9.76 -3.38 -4.52
C VAL A 57 8.66 -2.68 -3.73
N LEU A 58 7.45 -3.23 -3.65
CA LEU A 58 6.35 -2.65 -2.86
C LEU A 58 6.71 -2.57 -1.37
N ASN A 59 7.31 -3.63 -0.81
CA ASN A 59 7.78 -3.65 0.58
C ASN A 59 8.88 -2.62 0.84
N MET A 60 9.83 -2.48 -0.09
CA MET A 60 10.83 -1.42 -0.05
C MET A 60 10.20 -0.03 -0.05
N LEU A 61 9.20 0.23 -0.91
CA LEU A 61 8.49 1.52 -0.94
C LEU A 61 7.70 1.77 0.34
N GLY A 62 7.02 0.75 0.88
CA GLY A 62 6.30 0.84 2.14
C GLY A 62 7.24 1.15 3.31
N ALA A 63 8.43 0.53 3.34
CA ALA A 63 9.46 0.84 4.33
C ALA A 63 10.01 2.27 4.15
N TYR A 64 10.20 2.72 2.92
CA TYR A 64 10.75 4.04 2.61
C TYR A 64 9.79 5.20 2.95
N TYR A 65 8.50 5.08 2.63
CA TYR A 65 7.55 6.19 2.75
C TYR A 65 6.85 6.29 4.11
N CYS A 66 6.64 5.17 4.81
CA CYS A 66 5.76 5.11 5.97
C CYS A 66 6.32 5.89 7.17
N LYS A 67 5.53 6.81 7.74
CA LYS A 67 5.92 7.66 8.90
C LYS A 67 5.86 6.95 10.25
N ALA A 68 5.26 5.76 10.32
CA ALA A 68 4.97 5.09 11.59
C ALA A 68 6.16 4.37 12.23
N PHE A 69 7.31 4.32 11.55
CA PHE A 69 8.52 3.70 12.05
C PHE A 69 9.76 4.33 11.40
N ASP A 70 10.87 4.31 12.12
CA ASP A 70 12.17 4.75 11.62
C ASP A 70 12.79 3.63 10.78
N SER A 71 13.07 3.91 9.50
CA SER A 71 13.70 2.98 8.57
C SER A 71 15.13 3.35 8.21
N THR A 72 15.75 4.30 8.93
CA THR A 72 17.05 4.89 8.55
C THR A 72 18.11 3.81 8.30
N GLU A 73 18.23 2.85 9.22
CA GLU A 73 19.20 1.76 9.11
C GLU A 73 18.97 0.85 7.89
N LEU A 74 17.73 0.68 7.43
CA LEU A 74 17.43 -0.18 6.26
C LEU A 74 17.90 0.44 4.94
N PHE A 75 18.02 1.76 4.89
CA PHE A 75 18.40 2.50 3.67
C PHE A 75 19.83 3.04 3.71
N ASP A 76 20.52 2.90 4.84
CA ASP A 76 21.91 3.31 4.95
C ASP A 76 22.79 2.52 3.96
N GLY A 77 23.67 3.24 3.27
CA GLY A 77 24.55 2.66 2.24
C GLY A 77 23.88 2.28 0.91
N LEU A 78 22.55 2.16 0.85
CA LEU A 78 21.81 1.84 -0.38
C LEU A 78 21.89 2.98 -1.42
N GLU A 79 21.60 2.69 -2.68
CA GLU A 79 21.66 3.63 -3.80
C GLU A 79 20.79 4.87 -3.56
N ILE A 80 19.59 4.71 -3.01
CA ILE A 80 18.68 5.83 -2.77
C ILE A 80 19.25 6.85 -1.78
N SER A 81 20.00 6.43 -0.75
CA SER A 81 20.53 7.34 0.28
C SER A 81 21.58 8.31 -0.27
N LYS A 82 22.14 8.01 -1.45
CA LYS A 82 23.10 8.85 -2.18
C LYS A 82 22.43 9.90 -3.05
N THR A 83 21.10 9.87 -3.16
CA THR A 83 20.33 10.80 -4.00
C THR A 83 19.90 12.04 -3.23
N GLN A 84 19.82 13.19 -3.92
CA GLN A 84 19.34 14.44 -3.31
C GLN A 84 17.88 14.37 -2.86
N THR A 85 17.08 13.49 -3.48
CA THR A 85 15.66 13.31 -3.19
C THR A 85 15.38 12.40 -2.00
N PHE A 86 16.41 11.77 -1.41
CA PHE A 86 16.24 10.78 -0.35
C PHE A 86 15.40 11.32 0.80
N GLN A 87 15.80 12.44 1.40
CA GLN A 87 15.15 12.98 2.59
C GLN A 87 13.80 13.65 2.33
N MET A 88 13.46 13.97 1.07
CA MET A 88 12.24 14.72 0.75
C MET A 88 10.96 13.94 1.07
N HIS A 89 11.02 12.61 0.98
CA HIS A 89 9.86 11.72 1.10
C HIS A 89 10.06 10.57 2.10
N PHE A 90 11.22 10.52 2.75
CA PHE A 90 11.61 9.44 3.64
C PHE A 90 10.85 9.49 4.98
N ASN A 91 10.11 8.41 5.27
CA ASN A 91 9.25 8.24 6.45
C ASN A 91 8.33 9.46 6.71
N GLN A 92 7.71 10.03 5.66
CA GLN A 92 6.86 11.24 5.76
C GLN A 92 5.34 10.98 5.64
N TYR A 93 4.91 9.79 5.22
CA TYR A 93 3.51 9.56 4.77
C TYR A 93 2.78 8.49 5.58
N ASN A 94 1.46 8.63 5.67
CA ASN A 94 0.63 7.46 5.96
C ASN A 94 0.65 6.52 4.75
N VAL A 95 0.85 5.23 4.98
CA VAL A 95 0.86 4.22 3.92
C VAL A 95 -0.27 3.23 4.14
N ILE A 96 -1.08 2.99 3.13
CA ILE A 96 -2.11 1.95 3.12
C ILE A 96 -1.64 0.83 2.21
N ASN A 97 -1.35 -0.33 2.80
CA ASN A 97 -0.96 -1.53 2.08
C ASN A 97 -2.19 -2.43 1.89
N LEU A 98 -2.54 -2.73 0.64
CA LEU A 98 -3.63 -3.65 0.30
C LEU A 98 -3.07 -4.80 -0.55
N CYS A 99 -3.44 -6.03 -0.23
CA CYS A 99 -3.15 -7.20 -1.04
C CYS A 99 -4.48 -7.79 -1.52
N LEU A 100 -4.83 -7.58 -2.79
CA LEU A 100 -6.18 -7.89 -3.28
C LEU A 100 -6.39 -9.36 -3.66
N ASN A 101 -5.41 -10.22 -3.37
CA ASN A 101 -5.52 -11.67 -3.47
C ASN A 101 -6.10 -12.35 -2.22
N GLU A 102 -6.36 -11.59 -1.14
CA GLU A 102 -7.01 -12.11 0.05
C GLU A 102 -8.49 -12.38 -0.26
N ILE A 103 -8.89 -13.65 -0.22
CA ILE A 103 -10.26 -14.07 -0.52
C ILE A 103 -10.98 -14.41 0.79
N PRO A 104 -12.23 -13.95 0.99
CA PRO A 104 -13.01 -14.34 2.16
C PRO A 104 -13.25 -15.85 2.21
N LEU A 105 -13.56 -16.36 3.40
CA LEU A 105 -13.88 -17.79 3.58
C LEU A 105 -15.04 -18.24 2.67
N ASP A 106 -16.08 -17.41 2.56
CA ASP A 106 -17.15 -17.59 1.59
C ASP A 106 -16.78 -16.94 0.26
N ARG A 107 -16.24 -17.76 -0.64
CA ARG A 107 -15.79 -17.34 -1.99
C ARG A 107 -16.92 -17.10 -2.98
N SER A 108 -18.17 -17.34 -2.59
CA SER A 108 -19.32 -17.15 -3.49
C SER A 108 -19.85 -15.71 -3.46
N ARG A 109 -19.33 -14.87 -2.56
CA ARG A 109 -19.91 -13.57 -2.23
C ARG A 109 -18.96 -12.41 -2.53
N TYR A 110 -19.18 -11.78 -3.68
CA TYR A 110 -18.48 -10.55 -4.07
C TYR A 110 -18.62 -9.43 -3.03
N ASP A 111 -19.81 -9.27 -2.45
CA ASP A 111 -20.07 -8.25 -1.42
C ASP A 111 -19.16 -8.41 -0.20
N ARG A 112 -18.85 -9.65 0.19
CA ARG A 112 -17.92 -9.94 1.28
C ARG A 112 -16.48 -9.66 0.91
N TYR A 113 -16.09 -9.95 -0.33
CA TYR A 113 -14.76 -9.66 -0.85
C TYR A 113 -14.47 -8.16 -0.84
N LEU A 114 -15.39 -7.33 -1.32
CA LEU A 114 -15.17 -5.88 -1.33
C LEU A 114 -15.25 -5.29 0.09
N ALA A 115 -16.24 -5.73 0.88
CA ALA A 115 -16.46 -5.22 2.24
C ALA A 115 -15.26 -5.45 3.16
N GLN A 116 -14.49 -6.52 2.99
CA GLN A 116 -13.32 -6.77 3.85
C GLN A 116 -12.26 -5.66 3.73
N PHE A 117 -11.99 -5.17 2.51
CA PHE A 117 -11.00 -4.11 2.28
C PHE A 117 -11.54 -2.77 2.76
N ASN A 118 -12.78 -2.44 2.39
CA ASN A 118 -13.46 -1.24 2.82
C ASN A 118 -13.48 -1.12 4.36
N ASN A 119 -13.95 -2.17 5.03
CA ASN A 119 -14.07 -2.18 6.48
C ASN A 119 -12.71 -2.22 7.18
N SER A 120 -11.68 -2.82 6.58
CA SER A 120 -10.32 -2.81 7.13
C SER A 120 -9.74 -1.40 7.14
N ILE A 121 -9.92 -0.63 6.05
CA ILE A 121 -9.49 0.76 5.99
C ILE A 121 -10.25 1.61 7.01
N ILE A 122 -11.58 1.52 7.04
CA ILE A 122 -12.40 2.28 8.01
C ILE A 122 -11.99 1.97 9.44
N LYS A 123 -11.83 0.69 9.77
CA LYS A 123 -11.43 0.26 11.12
C LYS A 123 -10.07 0.84 11.49
N ASP A 124 -9.08 0.73 10.61
CA ASP A 124 -7.73 1.21 10.88
C ASP A 124 -7.68 2.74 11.02
N ILE A 125 -8.45 3.47 10.22
CA ILE A 125 -8.60 4.92 10.35
C ILE A 125 -9.23 5.27 11.70
N LYS A 126 -10.33 4.61 12.10
CA LYS A 126 -10.96 4.85 13.42
C LYS A 126 -10.03 4.50 14.58
N GLU A 127 -9.16 3.49 14.43
CA GLU A 127 -8.12 3.16 15.42
C GLU A 127 -7.00 4.23 15.48
N ALA A 128 -6.58 4.77 14.34
CA ALA A 128 -5.48 5.73 14.24
C ALA A 128 -5.89 7.18 14.54
N TYR A 129 -7.16 7.55 14.33
CA TYR A 129 -7.70 8.90 14.51
C TYR A 129 -8.83 8.88 15.56
N PRO A 130 -8.51 9.08 16.86
CA PRO A 130 -9.49 8.96 17.95
C PRO A 130 -10.71 9.88 17.81
N ALA A 131 -10.56 11.04 17.14
CA ALA A 131 -11.66 11.97 16.89
C ALA A 131 -12.74 11.41 15.95
N LEU A 132 -12.42 10.39 15.15
CA LEU A 132 -13.33 9.75 14.20
C LEU A 132 -13.95 8.46 14.76
N LYS A 133 -13.58 8.05 15.98
CA LYS A 133 -13.93 6.74 16.54
C LYS A 133 -15.45 6.49 16.65
N ASP A 134 -16.22 7.53 16.95
CA ASP A 134 -17.68 7.43 17.10
C ASP A 134 -18.44 7.82 15.82
N GLN A 135 -17.74 8.16 14.74
CA GLN A 135 -18.35 8.44 13.44
C GLN A 135 -18.62 7.14 12.68
N GLU A 136 -19.76 7.08 12.01
CA GLU A 136 -20.12 5.95 11.15
C GLU A 136 -19.77 6.27 9.70
N PHE A 137 -19.02 5.38 9.07
CA PHE A 137 -18.64 5.47 7.67
C PHE A 137 -19.09 4.21 6.96
N GLU A 138 -19.78 4.39 5.83
CA GLU A 138 -20.10 3.28 4.93
C GLU A 138 -18.94 3.02 3.97
N LYS A 139 -18.28 4.09 3.50
CA LYS A 139 -17.18 4.03 2.54
C LYS A 139 -15.84 4.39 3.17
N ALA A 140 -14.80 3.66 2.78
CA ALA A 140 -13.42 3.95 3.16
C ALA A 140 -12.97 5.34 2.70
N SER A 141 -13.40 5.77 1.52
CA SER A 141 -13.08 7.10 0.97
C SER A 141 -13.59 8.23 1.88
N ASP A 142 -14.80 8.10 2.44
CA ASP A 142 -15.35 9.08 3.39
C ASP A 142 -14.54 9.12 4.69
N ALA A 143 -14.15 7.95 5.21
CA ALA A 143 -13.31 7.86 6.40
C ALA A 143 -11.93 8.49 6.19
N LEU A 144 -11.32 8.28 5.02
CA LEU A 144 -10.03 8.86 4.64
C LEU A 144 -10.14 10.38 4.47
N ALA A 145 -11.20 10.86 3.82
CA ALA A 145 -11.43 12.30 3.64
C ALA A 145 -11.60 13.04 4.97
N ALA A 146 -12.16 12.37 5.99
CA ALA A 146 -12.38 12.96 7.31
C ALA A 146 -11.09 13.16 8.14
N THR A 147 -9.93 12.62 7.72
CA THR A 147 -8.68 12.75 8.48
C THR A 147 -7.89 14.02 8.20
N ASP A 148 -8.19 14.74 7.12
CA ASP A 148 -7.38 15.85 6.58
C ASP A 148 -5.89 15.50 6.32
N ASP A 149 -5.58 14.20 6.17
CA ASP A 149 -4.21 13.67 6.04
C ASP A 149 -4.01 13.09 4.61
N GLU A 150 -2.77 13.10 4.12
CA GLU A 150 -2.42 12.48 2.83
C GLU A 150 -1.97 11.02 3.02
N PHE A 151 -2.34 10.16 2.06
CA PHE A 151 -2.03 8.73 2.07
C PHE A 151 -1.32 8.30 0.78
N ILE A 152 -0.36 7.38 0.92
CA ILE A 152 0.21 6.62 -0.19
C ILE A 152 -0.41 5.23 -0.18
N PHE A 153 -1.05 4.86 -1.28
CA PHE A 153 -1.58 3.50 -1.47
C PHE A 153 -0.54 2.63 -2.16
N ILE A 154 -0.29 1.47 -1.57
CA ILE A 154 0.51 0.39 -2.14
C ILE A 154 -0.42 -0.82 -2.29
N ILE A 155 -0.81 -1.12 -3.52
CA ILE A 155 -1.75 -2.18 -3.84
C ILE A 155 -1.00 -3.30 -4.56
N ASP A 156 -0.88 -4.46 -3.91
CA ASP A 156 -0.36 -5.69 -4.51
C ASP A 156 -1.51 -6.56 -5.04
N GLU A 157 -1.22 -7.34 -6.08
CA GLU A 157 -2.16 -8.28 -6.69
C GLU A 157 -3.52 -7.65 -7.06
N TRP A 158 -3.51 -6.39 -7.52
CA TRP A 158 -4.73 -5.65 -7.90
C TRP A 158 -5.53 -6.34 -9.01
N ASP A 159 -4.85 -7.11 -9.86
CA ASP A 159 -5.41 -7.85 -10.97
C ASP A 159 -5.79 -9.29 -10.62
N TYR A 160 -5.73 -9.68 -9.35
CA TYR A 160 -6.04 -11.03 -8.90
C TYR A 160 -7.45 -11.47 -9.30
N ILE A 161 -8.43 -10.58 -9.09
CA ILE A 161 -9.84 -10.84 -9.40
C ILE A 161 -10.07 -11.11 -10.90
N PHE A 162 -9.32 -10.42 -11.78
CA PHE A 162 -9.39 -10.60 -13.23
C PHE A 162 -8.65 -11.86 -13.68
N SER A 163 -7.43 -12.04 -13.19
CA SER A 163 -6.56 -13.15 -13.59
C SER A 163 -7.07 -14.53 -13.14
N HIS A 164 -7.92 -14.59 -12.12
CA HIS A 164 -8.51 -15.82 -11.60
C HIS A 164 -10.01 -15.94 -11.90
N GLU A 165 -10.56 -15.07 -12.76
CA GLU A 165 -11.97 -15.11 -13.18
C GLU A 165 -12.96 -15.10 -11.99
N LEU A 166 -12.62 -14.37 -10.92
CA LEU A 166 -13.46 -14.28 -9.72
C LEU A 166 -14.51 -13.20 -9.90
N TYR A 167 -15.79 -13.51 -9.69
CA TYR A 167 -16.90 -12.55 -9.81
C TYR A 167 -16.89 -11.73 -11.13
N PRO A 168 -16.87 -12.35 -12.33
CA PRO A 168 -16.74 -11.63 -13.60
C PRO A 168 -17.81 -10.56 -13.83
N GLU A 169 -19.01 -10.78 -13.31
CA GLU A 169 -20.14 -9.84 -13.37
C GLU A 169 -19.92 -8.55 -12.56
N HIS A 170 -18.95 -8.53 -11.64
CA HIS A 170 -18.68 -7.43 -10.71
C HIS A 170 -17.36 -6.69 -10.98
N TYR A 171 -16.71 -6.92 -12.12
CA TYR A 171 -15.47 -6.23 -12.50
C TYR A 171 -15.62 -4.70 -12.60
N GLY A 172 -16.78 -4.22 -13.07
CA GLY A 172 -17.07 -2.79 -13.09
C GLY A 172 -17.11 -2.20 -11.68
N ASP A 173 -17.88 -2.83 -10.79
CA ASP A 173 -18.03 -2.40 -9.39
C ASP A 173 -16.68 -2.36 -8.66
N PHE A 174 -15.81 -3.35 -8.93
CA PHE A 174 -14.47 -3.40 -8.34
C PHE A 174 -13.57 -2.26 -8.81
N LEU A 175 -13.61 -1.92 -10.10
CA LEU A 175 -12.83 -0.79 -10.63
C LEU A 175 -13.36 0.54 -10.10
N GLU A 176 -14.67 0.68 -9.92
CA GLU A 176 -15.28 1.86 -9.31
C GLU A 176 -14.85 2.02 -7.85
N PHE A 177 -14.77 0.92 -7.08
CA PHE A 177 -14.19 0.94 -5.73
C PHE A 177 -12.75 1.45 -5.72
N LEU A 178 -11.88 0.93 -6.60
CA LEU A 178 -10.49 1.40 -6.70
C LEU A 178 -10.38 2.88 -7.13
N ARG A 179 -11.35 3.38 -7.89
CA ARG A 179 -11.41 4.78 -8.33
C ARG A 179 -11.88 5.72 -7.21
N GLU A 180 -12.72 5.23 -6.30
CA GLU A 180 -13.23 6.02 -5.16
C GLU A 180 -12.21 6.14 -4.02
N LEU A 181 -11.24 5.23 -3.90
CA LEU A 181 -10.11 5.28 -2.96
C LEU A 181 -9.11 6.41 -3.29
#